data_AF-A0A2N0QG40-F1
#
_entry.id   AF-A0A2N0QG40-F1
#
_cell.length_a   1.000
_cell.length_b   1.000
_cell.length_c   1.000
_cell.angle_alpha   90.00
_cell.angle_beta   90.00
_cell.angle_gamma   90.00
#
_symmetry.space_group_name_H-M   'P 1'
#
loop_
_entity.id
_entity.type
_entity.pdbx_description
1 polymer ?
#
loop_
_entity_poly.entity_id
_entity_poly.type
_entity_poly.pdbx_seq_one_letter_code
_entity_poly.pdbx_strand_id
1 'polypeptide(L)'
;MEIKNTNTSLELKPPFKVHISNNKALLWNIEEIRFLRENYRIVGSFIGCLPRYPLQNQLFGLPMTLLNEEVTLLLSKGLIILVDDKKSHQSPTNAQIKEFEQKSFQEENKQLQEYINFIEEKKLKIKNLKKNNTLNHDIKEKINKAKKTNLNDLKEENTLLQQKKESRNLESTPNTENKTSKVNGFAPIINIKTSSTSFTWYNNNENWFDSINTAKQNNLWIWPSTLKDIQKYKIYSDLWNKGYYITSGIKFGGDYLLYPGDPLKYHSHFIATVFDINKIISPMDIITFGRLGTTVKKSYMLCSWNQQEDKAIYFCLEWSGYG
;
A
#
# COMPACT_ATOMS: atom_id res chain seq x y z
N MET A 1 -0.13 -23.07 -19.82
CA MET A 1 0.27 -21.77 -20.40
C MET A 1 1.51 -21.30 -19.66
N GLU A 2 2.68 -21.43 -20.30
CA GLU A 2 3.93 -20.88 -19.75
C GLU A 2 3.93 -19.37 -19.94
N ILE A 3 3.99 -18.62 -18.84
CA ILE A 3 4.29 -17.19 -18.90
C ILE A 3 5.80 -17.09 -19.10
N LYS A 4 6.23 -16.90 -20.37
CA LYS A 4 7.63 -16.61 -20.68
C LYS A 4 7.99 -15.26 -20.03
N ASN A 5 8.88 -15.29 -19.04
CA ASN A 5 9.48 -14.09 -18.45
C ASN A 5 10.43 -13.43 -19.45
N THR A 6 9.88 -12.77 -20.46
CA THR A 6 10.62 -11.84 -21.33
C THR A 6 10.64 -10.47 -20.69
N ASN A 7 11.55 -10.29 -19.73
CA ASN A 7 12.15 -8.99 -19.44
C ASN A 7 13.54 -9.25 -18.87
N THR A 8 14.55 -8.68 -19.52
CA THR A 8 15.93 -8.64 -19.05
C THR A 8 15.95 -8.00 -17.66
N SER A 9 16.07 -8.82 -16.62
CA SER A 9 16.30 -8.36 -15.27
C SER A 9 17.67 -7.70 -15.21
N LEU A 10 17.70 -6.37 -15.14
CA LEU A 10 18.82 -5.68 -14.50
C LEU A 10 19.01 -6.35 -13.14
N GLU A 11 20.17 -6.94 -12.90
CA GLU A 11 20.47 -7.55 -11.61
C GLU A 11 20.37 -6.46 -10.54
N LEU A 12 19.30 -6.49 -9.73
CA LEU A 12 19.15 -5.58 -8.60
C LEU A 12 20.28 -5.88 -7.61
N LYS A 13 21.28 -5.00 -7.60
CA LYS A 13 22.44 -5.11 -6.73
C LYS A 13 22.33 -4.06 -5.61
N PRO A 14 22.55 -4.46 -4.35
CA PRO A 14 22.68 -3.50 -3.26
C PRO A 14 23.90 -2.58 -3.47
N PRO A 15 23.94 -1.40 -2.81
CA PRO A 15 23.01 -0.95 -1.77
C PRO A 15 21.73 -0.29 -2.32
N PHE A 16 20.59 -0.60 -1.70
CA PHE A 16 19.30 0.01 -2.02
C PHE A 16 19.08 1.34 -1.27
N LYS A 17 18.27 2.24 -1.84
CA LYS A 17 18.07 3.59 -1.29
C LYS A 17 16.89 3.63 -0.33
N VAL A 18 17.18 3.76 0.96
CA VAL A 18 16.20 3.92 2.02
C VAL A 18 16.08 5.40 2.38
N HIS A 19 14.94 6.01 2.07
CA HIS A 19 14.70 7.43 2.28
C HIS A 19 14.30 7.68 3.73
N ILE A 20 15.06 8.51 4.45
CA ILE A 20 14.75 8.92 5.81
C ILE A 20 13.92 10.21 5.77
N SER A 21 12.72 10.14 6.35
CA SER A 21 11.83 11.30 6.53
C SER A 21 11.11 11.19 7.87
N ASN A 22 11.13 12.24 8.69
CA ASN A 22 10.52 12.29 10.02
C ASN A 22 10.87 11.07 10.91
N ASN A 23 12.15 10.70 10.96
CA ASN A 23 12.69 9.52 11.66
C ASN A 23 12.06 8.17 11.25
N LYS A 24 11.48 8.09 10.03
CA LYS A 24 11.03 6.83 9.41
C LYS A 24 11.86 6.51 8.18
N ALA A 25 12.17 5.23 8.02
CA ALA A 25 12.90 4.68 6.91
C ALA A 25 11.93 4.12 5.86
N LEU A 26 11.93 4.72 4.67
CA LEU A 26 10.94 4.47 3.61
C LEU A 26 11.61 3.86 2.37
N LEU A 27 11.01 2.80 1.84
CA LEU A 27 11.34 2.19 0.55
C LEU A 27 10.22 2.44 -0.46
N TRP A 28 10.60 2.92 -1.64
CA TRP A 28 9.68 3.30 -2.71
C TRP A 28 9.69 2.36 -3.92
N ASN A 29 10.70 1.51 -4.07
CA ASN A 29 10.85 0.59 -5.20
C ASN A 29 10.35 -0.82 -4.84
N ILE A 30 9.39 -1.32 -5.62
CA ILE A 30 8.77 -2.64 -5.38
C ILE A 30 9.74 -3.81 -5.58
N GLU A 31 10.68 -3.71 -6.53
CA GLU A 31 11.64 -4.79 -6.79
C GLU A 31 12.71 -4.88 -5.70
N GLU A 32 13.12 -3.75 -5.12
CA GLU A 32 14.02 -3.70 -3.96
C GLU A 32 13.34 -4.31 -2.72
N ILE A 33 12.08 -3.93 -2.47
CA ILE A 33 11.25 -4.50 -1.38
C ILE A 33 11.10 -6.01 -1.56
N ARG A 34 10.80 -6.46 -2.77
CA ARG A 34 10.67 -7.87 -3.11
C ARG A 34 11.96 -8.63 -2.85
N PHE A 35 13.09 -8.10 -3.33
CA PHE A 35 14.42 -8.69 -3.12
C PHE A 35 14.77 -8.81 -1.63
N LEU A 36 14.50 -7.77 -0.82
CA LEU A 36 14.73 -7.78 0.63
C LEU A 36 13.83 -8.79 1.36
N ARG A 37 12.59 -8.97 0.90
CA ARG A 37 11.66 -9.96 1.46
C ARG A 37 12.07 -11.40 1.12
N GLU A 38 12.36 -11.67 -0.14
CA GLU A 38 12.70 -13.01 -0.64
C GLU A 38 14.05 -13.50 -0.10
N ASN A 39 15.09 -12.64 -0.10
CA ASN A 39 16.45 -13.05 0.27
C ASN A 39 16.80 -12.80 1.74
N TYR A 40 16.20 -11.79 2.38
CA TYR A 40 16.55 -11.35 3.74
C TYR A 40 15.38 -11.37 4.73
N ARG A 41 14.20 -11.93 4.37
CA ARG A 41 13.02 -12.05 5.26
C ARG A 41 12.53 -10.73 5.87
N ILE A 42 12.90 -9.59 5.27
CA ILE A 42 12.45 -8.26 5.70
C ILE A 42 10.99 -8.10 5.31
N VAL A 43 10.12 -7.75 6.26
CA VAL A 43 8.68 -7.67 6.01
C VAL A 43 8.22 -6.22 5.89
N GLY A 44 8.77 -5.33 6.73
CA GLY A 44 8.33 -3.94 6.85
C GLY A 44 6.83 -3.78 7.12
N SER A 45 6.33 -2.57 6.87
CA SER A 45 4.90 -2.27 6.82
C SER A 45 4.62 -1.28 5.69
N PHE A 46 3.71 -1.62 4.79
CA PHE A 46 3.23 -0.71 3.76
C PHE A 46 2.37 0.42 4.36
N ILE A 47 2.38 1.61 3.75
CA ILE A 47 1.72 2.83 4.23
C ILE A 47 0.68 3.33 3.21
N GLY A 48 -0.46 3.80 3.71
CA GLY A 48 -1.49 4.47 2.90
C GLY A 48 -2.47 3.50 2.26
N CYS A 49 -3.70 3.97 2.05
CA CYS A 49 -4.77 3.19 1.44
C CYS A 49 -4.78 3.33 -0.09
N LEU A 50 -5.41 2.36 -0.78
CA LEU A 50 -5.71 2.51 -2.20
C LEU A 50 -6.77 3.61 -2.38
N PRO A 51 -6.59 4.63 -3.24
CA PRO A 51 -7.56 5.72 -3.38
C PRO A 51 -9.00 5.28 -3.75
N ARG A 52 -9.14 4.12 -4.40
CA ARG A 52 -10.45 3.51 -4.73
C ARG A 52 -11.08 2.73 -3.58
N TYR A 53 -10.31 2.38 -2.54
CA TYR A 53 -10.72 1.57 -1.40
C TYR A 53 -10.17 2.17 -0.08
N PRO A 54 -10.58 3.40 0.30
CA PRO A 54 -9.98 4.13 1.41
C PRO A 54 -10.17 3.47 2.79
N LEU A 55 -11.17 2.58 2.92
CA LEU A 55 -11.45 1.80 4.14
C LEU A 55 -10.70 0.45 4.20
N GLN A 56 -9.93 0.10 3.16
CA GLN A 56 -9.21 -1.18 3.11
C GLN A 56 -7.93 -1.12 3.94
N ASN A 57 -7.98 -1.73 5.13
CA ASN A 57 -6.86 -1.82 6.08
C ASN A 57 -6.04 -3.12 5.98
N GLN A 58 -6.19 -3.87 4.88
CA GLN A 58 -5.53 -5.17 4.65
C GLN A 58 -4.39 -5.11 3.63
N LEU A 59 -4.53 -4.30 2.58
CA LEU A 59 -3.53 -4.10 1.53
C LEU A 59 -3.27 -2.60 1.41
N PHE A 60 -2.04 -2.20 1.70
CA PHE A 60 -1.59 -0.82 1.66
C PHE A 60 -0.66 -0.58 0.47
N GLY A 61 -0.50 0.69 0.08
CA GLY A 61 0.36 1.11 -1.02
C GLY A 61 1.83 1.25 -0.64
N LEU A 62 2.64 1.66 -1.61
CA LEU A 62 3.97 2.22 -1.36
C LEU A 62 3.82 3.61 -0.68
N PRO A 63 4.73 4.01 0.21
CA PRO A 63 5.99 3.35 0.54
C PRO A 63 5.86 2.21 1.56
N MET A 64 6.87 1.34 1.61
CA MET A 64 7.07 0.44 2.75
C MET A 64 7.96 1.12 3.79
N THR A 65 7.48 1.24 5.04
CA THR A 65 8.34 1.63 6.16
C THR A 65 9.03 0.39 6.75
N LEU A 66 10.30 0.56 7.11
CA LEU A 66 11.07 -0.43 7.88
C LEU A 66 10.94 -0.17 9.39
N LEU A 67 11.11 -1.21 10.19
CA LEU A 67 11.41 -1.13 11.62
C LEU A 67 12.86 -0.63 11.83
N ASN A 68 13.15 -0.04 13.00
CA ASN A 68 14.48 0.49 13.26
C ASN A 68 15.54 -0.63 13.34
N GLU A 69 15.11 -1.79 13.83
CA GLU A 69 15.84 -3.05 13.86
C GLU A 69 16.16 -3.54 12.44
N GLU A 70 15.18 -3.52 11.52
CA GLU A 70 15.36 -3.87 10.10
C GLU A 70 16.40 -2.95 9.42
N VAL A 71 16.29 -1.63 9.63
CA VAL A 71 17.24 -0.64 9.11
C VAL A 71 18.66 -0.94 9.58
N THR A 72 18.83 -1.20 10.87
CA THR A 72 20.15 -1.45 11.47
C THR A 72 20.75 -2.77 11.00
N LEU A 73 19.92 -3.82 10.88
CA LEU A 73 20.34 -5.11 10.32
C LEU A 73 20.81 -4.94 8.87
N LEU A 74 20.04 -4.24 8.03
CA LEU A 74 20.37 -4.03 6.62
C LEU A 74 21.62 -3.16 6.41
N LEU A 75 21.79 -2.09 7.20
CA LEU A 75 23.02 -1.28 7.20
C LEU A 75 24.23 -2.11 7.62
N SER A 76 24.13 -2.91 8.68
CA SER A 76 25.24 -3.75 9.15
C SER A 76 25.69 -4.81 8.13
N LYS A 77 24.83 -5.11 7.14
CA LYS A 77 25.12 -6.02 6.02
C LYS A 77 25.51 -5.28 4.71
N GLY A 78 25.59 -3.95 4.71
CA GLY A 78 25.88 -3.15 3.51
C GLY A 78 24.80 -3.21 2.42
N LEU A 79 23.56 -3.58 2.78
CA LEU A 79 22.47 -3.83 1.82
C LEU A 79 21.69 -2.57 1.45
N ILE A 80 21.79 -1.52 2.26
CA ILE A 80 21.08 -0.26 2.08
C ILE A 80 22.01 0.94 2.36
N ILE A 81 21.66 2.07 1.78
CA ILE A 81 22.15 3.40 2.16
C ILE A 81 20.96 4.26 2.63
N LEU A 82 21.17 5.06 3.67
CA LEU A 82 20.18 6.01 4.17
C LEU A 82 20.30 7.34 3.43
N VAL A 83 19.24 7.76 2.76
CA VAL A 83 19.16 9.03 2.03
C VAL A 83 18.40 10.06 2.88
N ASP A 84 18.95 11.25 3.09
CA ASP A 84 18.23 12.39 3.70
C ASP A 84 17.24 12.95 2.67
N ASP A 85 15.97 12.54 2.78
CA ASP A 85 14.96 12.92 1.81
C ASP A 85 14.75 14.44 1.78
N LYS A 86 14.75 15.08 2.95
CA LYS A 86 14.55 16.53 3.08
C LYS A 86 15.64 17.33 2.39
N LYS A 87 16.91 16.93 2.50
CA LYS A 87 18.03 17.60 1.79
C LYS A 87 18.13 17.21 0.31
N SER A 88 17.53 16.08 -0.09
CA SER A 88 17.54 15.62 -1.48
C SER A 88 16.56 16.40 -2.37
N HIS A 89 15.51 17.01 -1.81
CA HIS A 89 14.63 17.91 -2.56
C HIS A 89 15.13 19.36 -2.51
N GLN A 90 15.24 20.00 -3.68
CA GLN A 90 15.55 21.41 -3.83
C GLN A 90 14.28 22.20 -4.19
N SER A 91 14.22 23.48 -3.83
CA SER A 91 13.16 24.36 -4.31
C SER A 91 13.28 24.53 -5.84
N PRO A 92 12.23 24.25 -6.63
CA PRO A 92 12.31 24.34 -8.08
C PRO A 92 12.46 25.80 -8.51
N THR A 93 13.26 26.02 -9.56
CA THR A 93 13.43 27.34 -10.18
C THR A 93 12.21 27.75 -11.00
N ASN A 94 12.01 29.06 -11.20
CA ASN A 94 10.92 29.59 -12.01
C ASN A 94 10.91 29.05 -13.46
N ALA A 95 12.05 28.62 -14.00
CA ALA A 95 12.14 27.97 -15.30
C ALA A 95 11.58 26.53 -15.26
N GLN A 96 11.96 25.74 -14.25
CA GLN A 96 11.46 24.38 -14.03
C GLN A 96 9.95 24.37 -13.73
N ILE A 97 9.44 25.37 -13.00
CA ILE A 97 7.99 25.54 -12.76
C ILE A 97 7.26 25.75 -14.09
N LYS A 98 7.72 26.67 -14.94
CA LYS A 98 7.12 26.90 -16.28
C LYS A 98 7.18 25.67 -17.18
N GLU A 99 8.30 24.92 -17.15
CA GLU A 99 8.44 23.69 -17.92
C GLU A 99 7.46 22.60 -17.42
N PHE A 100 7.27 22.50 -16.11
CA PHE A 100 6.29 21.59 -15.50
C PHE A 100 4.85 22.00 -15.87
N GLU A 101 4.49 23.28 -15.74
CA GLU A 101 3.18 23.81 -16.15
C GLU A 101 2.88 23.53 -17.62
N GLN A 102 3.86 23.72 -18.52
CA GLN A 102 3.72 23.39 -19.94
C GLN A 102 3.50 21.89 -20.17
N LYS A 103 4.25 21.03 -19.48
CA LYS A 103 4.07 19.56 -19.57
C LYS A 103 2.71 19.12 -19.02
N SER A 104 2.30 19.62 -17.86
CA SER A 104 0.98 19.33 -17.29
C SER A 104 -0.16 19.80 -18.18
N PHE A 105 -0.05 20.98 -18.79
CA PHE A 105 -1.04 21.48 -19.75
C PHE A 105 -1.09 20.61 -21.03
N GLN A 106 0.05 20.15 -21.53
CA GLN A 106 0.09 19.21 -22.67
C GLN A 106 -0.55 17.86 -22.32
N GLU A 107 -0.29 17.31 -21.13
CA GLU A 107 -0.91 16.08 -20.64
C GLU A 107 -2.42 16.24 -20.44
N GLU A 108 -2.88 17.34 -19.84
CA GLU A 108 -4.31 17.64 -19.66
C GLU A 108 -5.04 17.76 -21.01
N ASN A 109 -4.47 18.50 -21.98
CA ASN A 109 -5.05 18.60 -23.31
C ASN A 109 -5.12 17.24 -24.02
N LYS A 110 -4.09 16.40 -23.88
CA LYS A 110 -4.11 15.04 -24.42
C LYS A 110 -5.24 14.20 -23.81
N GLN A 111 -5.39 14.22 -22.48
CA GLN A 111 -6.48 13.53 -21.80
C GLN A 111 -7.86 14.06 -22.21
N LEU A 112 -8.00 15.37 -22.43
CA LEU A 112 -9.24 15.97 -22.90
C LEU A 112 -9.61 15.50 -24.33
N GLN A 113 -8.63 15.41 -25.24
CA GLN A 113 -8.85 14.87 -26.59
C GLN A 113 -9.24 13.38 -26.54
N GLU A 114 -8.57 12.57 -25.72
CA GLU A 114 -8.92 11.16 -25.50
C GLU A 114 -10.35 11.01 -24.95
N TYR A 115 -10.77 11.89 -24.03
CA TYR A 115 -12.12 11.94 -23.48
C TYR A 115 -13.18 12.37 -24.51
N ILE A 116 -12.89 13.37 -25.35
CA ILE A 116 -13.79 13.81 -26.44
C ILE A 116 -13.99 12.66 -27.42
N ASN A 117 -12.91 12.03 -27.89
CA ASN A 117 -12.96 10.88 -28.80
C ASN A 117 -13.79 9.72 -28.22
N PHE A 118 -13.61 9.41 -26.93
CA PHE A 118 -14.39 8.39 -26.22
C PHE A 118 -15.90 8.72 -26.14
N ILE A 119 -16.26 10.00 -25.96
CA ILE A 119 -17.66 10.44 -26.01
C ILE A 119 -18.22 10.33 -27.43
N GLU A 120 -17.46 10.70 -28.45
CA GLU A 120 -17.90 10.62 -29.84
C GLU A 120 -18.09 9.17 -30.29
N GLU A 121 -17.17 8.27 -29.96
CA GLU A 121 -17.34 6.84 -30.15
C GLU A 121 -18.61 6.31 -29.46
N LYS A 122 -18.87 6.72 -28.20
CA LYS A 122 -20.09 6.32 -27.49
C LYS A 122 -21.34 6.85 -28.18
N LYS A 123 -21.35 8.10 -28.64
CA LYS A 123 -22.45 8.69 -29.42
C LYS A 123 -22.67 7.92 -30.73
N LEU A 124 -21.61 7.56 -31.44
CA LEU A 124 -21.67 6.78 -32.68
C LEU A 124 -22.23 5.36 -32.43
N LYS A 125 -21.73 4.67 -31.40
CA LYS A 125 -22.20 3.34 -30.97
C LYS A 125 -23.70 3.39 -30.60
N ILE A 126 -24.13 4.41 -29.85
CA ILE A 126 -25.56 4.63 -29.53
C ILE A 126 -26.40 4.94 -30.79
N LYS A 127 -25.88 5.75 -31.73
CA LYS A 127 -26.57 6.05 -32.99
C LYS A 127 -26.75 4.80 -33.86
N ASN A 128 -25.74 3.93 -33.92
CA ASN A 128 -25.80 2.66 -34.64
C ASN A 128 -26.76 1.67 -33.97
N LEU A 129 -26.74 1.55 -32.63
CA LEU A 129 -27.72 0.76 -31.87
C LEU A 129 -29.16 1.25 -32.11
N LYS A 130 -29.39 2.57 -32.09
CA LYS A 130 -30.70 3.15 -32.43
C LYS A 130 -31.10 2.84 -33.87
N LYS A 131 -30.19 3.00 -34.85
CA LYS A 131 -30.46 2.72 -36.27
C LYS A 131 -30.79 1.24 -36.53
N ASN A 132 -30.12 0.32 -35.83
CA ASN A 132 -30.41 -1.11 -35.92
C ASN A 132 -31.75 -1.46 -35.26
N ASN A 133 -32.09 -0.83 -34.13
CA ASN A 133 -33.40 -1.00 -33.51
C ASN A 133 -34.54 -0.40 -34.35
N THR A 134 -34.34 0.74 -35.03
CA THR A 134 -35.33 1.27 -35.98
C THR A 134 -35.44 0.39 -37.23
N LEU A 135 -34.32 -0.13 -37.78
CA LEU A 135 -34.40 -1.12 -38.88
C LEU A 135 -35.20 -2.36 -38.48
N ASN A 136 -34.97 -2.87 -37.26
CA ASN A 136 -35.74 -4.00 -36.73
C ASN A 136 -37.22 -3.63 -36.51
N HIS A 137 -37.53 -2.39 -36.12
CA HIS A 137 -38.91 -1.89 -36.01
C HIS A 137 -39.58 -1.77 -37.39
N ASP A 138 -38.89 -1.20 -38.38
CA ASP A 138 -39.38 -1.03 -39.76
C ASP A 138 -39.61 -2.39 -40.45
N ILE A 139 -38.75 -3.38 -40.15
CA ILE A 139 -38.95 -4.78 -40.58
C ILE A 139 -40.18 -5.38 -39.88
N LYS A 140 -40.36 -5.13 -38.57
CA LYS A 140 -41.54 -5.59 -37.82
C LYS A 140 -42.84 -4.93 -38.31
N GLU A 141 -42.81 -3.65 -38.68
CA GLU A 141 -43.95 -2.95 -39.28
C GLU A 141 -44.24 -3.44 -40.70
N LYS A 142 -43.23 -3.73 -41.53
CA LYS A 142 -43.43 -4.35 -42.84
C LYS A 142 -44.02 -5.76 -42.72
N ILE A 143 -43.57 -6.56 -41.76
CA ILE A 143 -44.15 -7.88 -41.46
C ILE A 143 -45.58 -7.75 -40.93
N ASN A 144 -45.88 -6.76 -40.08
CA ASN A 144 -47.24 -6.52 -39.59
C ASN A 144 -48.18 -5.97 -40.68
N LYS A 145 -47.69 -5.15 -41.63
CA LYS A 145 -48.47 -4.75 -42.83
C LYS A 145 -48.76 -5.92 -43.76
N ALA A 146 -47.85 -6.90 -43.86
CA ALA A 146 -48.08 -8.14 -44.60
C ALA A 146 -49.03 -9.13 -43.89
N LYS A 147 -49.34 -8.93 -42.60
CA LYS A 147 -50.26 -9.76 -41.81
C LYS A 147 -51.65 -9.14 -41.60
N LYS A 148 -52.11 -8.30 -42.53
CA LYS A 148 -53.52 -7.86 -42.59
C LYS A 148 -54.42 -8.85 -43.36
N THR A 149 -54.35 -10.12 -42.97
CA THR A 149 -55.41 -11.11 -43.15
C THR A 149 -55.50 -11.96 -41.89
N ASN A 150 -56.72 -12.03 -41.33
CA ASN A 150 -57.15 -12.81 -40.17
C ASN A 150 -56.68 -12.34 -38.78
N LEU A 151 -57.65 -11.71 -38.09
CA LEU A 151 -57.92 -11.80 -36.64
C LEU A 151 -57.79 -13.28 -36.16
N ASN A 152 -57.50 -13.62 -34.89
CA ASN A 152 -57.98 -13.01 -33.65
C ASN A 152 -57.19 -13.47 -32.38
N ASP A 153 -57.57 -12.93 -31.21
CA ASP A 153 -57.42 -13.49 -29.84
C ASP A 153 -56.07 -13.45 -29.07
N LEU A 154 -55.81 -12.28 -28.48
CA LEU A 154 -55.76 -11.97 -27.03
C LEU A 154 -55.08 -12.89 -25.96
N LYS A 155 -54.43 -12.19 -24.99
CA LYS A 155 -54.04 -12.59 -23.60
C LYS A 155 -52.83 -13.55 -23.46
N GLU A 156 -52.07 -13.62 -22.35
CA GLU A 156 -51.84 -12.82 -21.12
C GLU A 156 -50.44 -13.25 -20.58
N GLU A 157 -49.63 -12.55 -19.76
CA GLU A 157 -49.69 -11.26 -19.04
C GLU A 157 -48.22 -10.68 -18.91
N ASN A 158 -47.99 -9.61 -18.11
CA ASN A 158 -46.69 -9.00 -17.83
C ASN A 158 -45.90 -9.68 -16.70
N THR A 159 -44.58 -9.81 -16.82
CA THR A 159 -43.67 -9.94 -15.66
C THR A 159 -42.25 -9.47 -16.03
N LEU A 160 -41.41 -9.16 -15.01
CA LEU A 160 -40.05 -8.57 -15.13
C LEU A 160 -39.97 -7.04 -15.37
N LEU A 161 -40.89 -6.29 -14.76
CA LEU A 161 -40.73 -4.86 -14.46
C LEU A 161 -40.73 -4.58 -12.94
N GLN A 162 -39.94 -5.37 -12.19
CA GLN A 162 -39.69 -5.15 -10.76
C GLN A 162 -38.20 -5.33 -10.42
N GLN A 163 -37.41 -4.26 -10.57
CA GLN A 163 -36.22 -3.93 -9.76
C GLN A 163 -35.62 -2.57 -10.21
N LYS A 164 -36.44 -1.50 -10.15
CA LYS A 164 -35.95 -0.10 -10.19
C LYS A 164 -37.00 0.91 -9.71
N LYS A 165 -37.46 0.74 -8.47
CA LYS A 165 -38.24 1.74 -7.71
C LYS A 165 -37.78 1.74 -6.25
N GLU A 166 -36.65 2.39 -6.02
CA GLU A 166 -36.31 3.03 -4.76
C GLU A 166 -35.38 4.21 -5.10
N SER A 167 -35.34 5.23 -4.23
CA SER A 167 -34.77 6.56 -4.46
C SER A 167 -35.34 7.39 -5.64
N ARG A 168 -36.63 7.73 -5.54
CA ARG A 168 -37.05 9.13 -5.80
C ARG A 168 -37.39 9.78 -4.47
N ASN A 169 -36.72 10.90 -4.18
CA ASN A 169 -37.29 12.16 -3.69
C ASN A 169 -36.22 12.94 -2.92
N LEU A 170 -35.80 14.06 -3.47
CA LEU A 170 -35.58 15.31 -2.74
C LEU A 170 -35.62 16.45 -3.76
N GLU A 171 -36.49 17.40 -3.47
CA GLU A 171 -37.19 18.27 -4.42
C GLU A 171 -36.31 19.35 -5.06
N SER A 172 -36.77 19.79 -6.24
CA SER A 172 -36.34 21.03 -6.86
C SER A 172 -37.22 22.20 -6.44
N THR A 173 -36.62 23.35 -6.14
CA THR A 173 -37.25 24.65 -6.41
C THR A 173 -36.42 25.41 -7.45
N PRO A 174 -37.05 26.10 -8.41
CA PRO A 174 -36.34 26.77 -9.50
C PRO A 174 -35.94 28.19 -9.11
N ASN A 175 -34.75 28.62 -9.51
CA ASN A 175 -34.48 30.03 -9.75
C ASN A 175 -33.73 30.17 -11.08
N THR A 176 -34.37 30.88 -12.01
CA THR A 176 -33.78 31.30 -13.28
C THR A 176 -32.75 32.40 -13.05
N GLU A 177 -31.53 32.22 -13.55
CA GLU A 177 -30.80 33.32 -14.19
C GLU A 177 -29.67 32.82 -15.10
N ASN A 178 -29.38 33.60 -16.14
CA ASN A 178 -28.50 33.20 -17.25
C ASN A 178 -27.01 33.21 -16.86
N LYS A 179 -26.27 32.15 -17.21
CA LYS A 179 -24.94 32.24 -17.88
C LYS A 179 -24.37 30.87 -18.28
N THR A 180 -23.95 30.78 -19.54
CA THR A 180 -22.98 29.83 -20.15
C THR A 180 -23.07 28.35 -19.78
N SER A 181 -23.35 27.52 -20.79
CA SER A 181 -23.35 26.06 -20.74
C SER A 181 -22.01 25.48 -20.26
N LYS A 182 -21.91 25.17 -18.96
CA LYS A 182 -20.83 24.34 -18.41
C LYS A 182 -20.93 22.94 -19.04
N VAL A 183 -19.86 22.52 -19.70
CA VAL A 183 -19.73 21.14 -20.16
C VAL A 183 -19.54 20.26 -18.92
N ASN A 184 -20.56 19.46 -18.59
CA ASN A 184 -20.49 18.56 -17.44
C ASN A 184 -19.47 17.43 -17.70
N GLY A 185 -18.35 17.47 -16.96
CA GLY A 185 -17.73 16.24 -16.46
C GLY A 185 -16.42 15.75 -17.08
N PHE A 186 -15.56 16.61 -17.61
CA PHE A 186 -14.13 16.28 -17.73
C PHE A 186 -13.39 16.75 -16.47
N ALA A 187 -12.56 15.87 -15.91
CA ALA A 187 -11.59 16.19 -14.86
C ALA A 187 -10.30 15.41 -15.18
N PRO A 188 -9.14 16.06 -15.27
CA PRO A 188 -7.89 15.39 -15.60
C PRO A 188 -7.46 14.41 -14.50
N ILE A 189 -6.90 13.27 -14.90
CA ILE A 189 -6.26 12.31 -14.02
C ILE A 189 -4.82 12.76 -13.78
N ILE A 190 -4.54 13.18 -12.55
CA ILE A 190 -3.20 13.58 -12.11
C ILE A 190 -2.45 12.31 -11.65
N ASN A 191 -1.52 11.83 -12.47
CA ASN A 191 -0.66 10.69 -12.15
C ASN A 191 0.61 11.15 -11.42
N ILE A 192 0.56 11.22 -10.09
CA ILE A 192 1.74 11.51 -9.26
C ILE A 192 2.62 10.24 -9.21
N LYS A 193 3.86 10.33 -9.70
CA LYS A 193 4.86 9.26 -9.57
C LYS A 193 5.27 9.09 -8.11
N THR A 194 5.42 7.84 -7.66
CA THR A 194 5.85 7.51 -6.29
C THR A 194 7.31 7.83 -6.00
N SER A 195 8.19 7.77 -7.00
CA SER A 195 9.62 8.12 -6.86
C SER A 195 9.90 9.49 -7.44
N SER A 196 10.58 10.34 -6.66
CA SER A 196 11.01 11.67 -7.11
C SER A 196 12.30 11.65 -7.94
N THR A 197 12.97 10.50 -8.06
CA THR A 197 14.29 10.33 -8.70
C THR A 197 14.37 10.80 -10.15
N SER A 198 13.24 10.85 -10.87
CA SER A 198 13.19 11.31 -12.27
C SER A 198 13.01 12.83 -12.44
N PHE A 199 12.88 13.61 -11.36
CA PHE A 199 12.63 15.04 -11.44
C PHE A 199 13.90 15.88 -11.24
N THR A 200 13.97 17.02 -11.90
CA THR A 200 15.13 17.92 -11.92
C THR A 200 15.40 18.64 -10.60
N TRP A 201 14.43 18.66 -9.68
CA TRP A 201 14.55 19.19 -8.33
C TRP A 201 14.94 18.15 -7.28
N TYR A 202 15.22 16.90 -7.68
CA TYR A 202 15.74 15.85 -6.81
C TYR A 202 17.25 15.69 -7.02
N ASN A 203 18.06 16.09 -6.04
CA ASN A 203 19.51 15.91 -6.06
C ASN A 203 19.87 14.49 -5.57
N ASN A 204 20.40 13.68 -6.48
CA ASN A 204 20.68 12.27 -6.26
C ASN A 204 22.06 11.97 -5.63
N ASN A 205 22.96 12.96 -5.54
CA ASN A 205 24.40 12.66 -5.51
C ASN A 205 25.08 12.69 -4.13
N GLU A 206 24.63 13.47 -3.14
CA GLU A 206 25.49 13.84 -1.98
C GLU A 206 24.86 13.69 -0.59
N ASN A 207 23.58 13.31 -0.48
CA ASN A 207 22.85 13.27 0.80
C ASN A 207 22.58 11.84 1.30
N TRP A 208 23.58 10.95 1.27
CA TRP A 208 23.40 9.57 1.71
C TRP A 208 24.52 9.06 2.64
N PHE A 209 24.17 8.06 3.46
CA PHE A 209 25.04 7.46 4.47
C PHE A 209 24.95 5.93 4.43
N ASP A 210 26.09 5.26 4.40
CA ASP A 210 26.27 3.79 4.38
C ASP A 210 26.39 3.15 5.76
N SER A 211 26.87 3.90 6.75
CA SER A 211 27.12 3.41 8.09
C SER A 211 26.24 4.10 9.13
N ILE A 212 25.94 3.37 10.21
CA ILE A 212 25.18 3.93 11.33
C ILE A 212 25.95 5.05 12.05
N ASN A 213 27.28 5.05 11.97
CA ASN A 213 28.13 6.07 12.59
C ASN A 213 28.08 7.38 11.80
N THR A 214 28.21 7.31 10.47
CA THR A 214 28.09 8.49 9.58
C THR A 214 26.68 9.07 9.60
N ALA A 215 25.64 8.22 9.63
CA ALA A 215 24.25 8.66 9.78
C ALA A 215 23.95 9.31 11.16
N LYS A 216 24.57 8.82 12.25
CA LYS A 216 24.49 9.42 13.58
C LYS A 216 25.16 10.79 13.65
N GLN A 217 26.40 10.91 13.14
CA GLN A 217 27.15 12.17 13.10
C GLN A 217 26.39 13.28 12.37
N ASN A 218 25.63 12.93 11.34
CA ASN A 218 24.83 13.86 10.54
C ASN A 218 23.39 14.08 11.08
N ASN A 219 23.08 13.54 12.27
CA ASN A 219 21.76 13.56 12.91
C ASN A 219 20.61 13.02 12.03
N LEU A 220 20.89 12.21 11.01
CA LEU A 220 19.86 11.62 10.16
C LEU A 220 19.20 10.41 10.82
N TRP A 221 20.02 9.54 11.43
CA TRP A 221 19.54 8.30 12.03
C TRP A 221 20.27 8.03 13.34
N ILE A 222 19.55 8.15 14.46
CA ILE A 222 20.13 8.14 15.82
C ILE A 222 19.99 6.75 16.47
N TRP A 223 19.08 5.90 15.99
CA TRP A 223 18.82 4.58 16.54
C TRP A 223 19.89 3.56 16.11
N PRO A 224 20.31 2.60 16.97
CA PRO A 224 19.96 2.46 18.38
C PRO A 224 20.74 3.47 19.25
N SER A 225 20.08 4.11 20.21
CA SER A 225 20.67 5.16 21.04
C SER A 225 20.72 4.82 22.53
N THR A 226 19.72 4.10 23.03
CA THR A 226 19.63 3.66 24.43
C THR A 226 20.05 2.20 24.60
N LEU A 227 20.33 1.78 25.85
CA LEU A 227 20.55 0.36 26.18
C LEU A 227 19.36 -0.51 25.77
N LYS A 228 18.13 0.00 25.89
CA LYS A 228 16.91 -0.70 25.45
C LYS A 228 16.88 -0.89 23.93
N ASP A 229 17.29 0.11 23.15
CA ASP A 229 17.39 -0.02 21.69
C ASP A 229 18.43 -1.05 21.27
N ILE A 230 19.58 -1.07 21.97
CA ILE A 230 20.64 -2.06 21.73
C ILE A 230 20.14 -3.47 22.07
N GLN A 231 19.47 -3.66 23.21
CA GLN A 231 18.85 -4.95 23.58
C GLN A 231 17.81 -5.39 22.54
N LYS A 232 16.94 -4.47 22.09
CA LYS A 232 15.97 -4.72 21.01
C LYS A 232 16.63 -5.16 19.71
N TYR A 233 17.67 -4.44 19.25
CA TYR A 233 18.43 -4.82 18.07
C TYR A 233 19.02 -6.23 18.19
N LYS A 234 19.69 -6.53 19.31
CA LYS A 234 20.32 -7.85 19.52
C LYS A 234 19.29 -8.98 19.54
N ILE A 235 18.16 -8.80 20.23
CA ILE A 235 17.06 -9.79 20.23
C ILE A 235 16.45 -9.95 18.83
N TYR A 236 16.18 -8.86 18.11
CA TYR A 236 15.66 -8.94 16.74
C TYR A 236 16.63 -9.69 15.82
N SER A 237 17.93 -9.38 15.89
CA SER A 237 18.96 -10.02 15.08
C SER A 237 19.10 -11.52 15.39
N ASP A 238 19.06 -11.93 16.67
CA ASP A 238 19.10 -13.35 17.05
C ASP A 238 17.84 -14.12 16.56
N LEU A 239 16.65 -13.54 16.73
CA LEU A 239 15.41 -14.11 16.21
C LEU A 239 15.40 -14.21 14.68
N TRP A 240 15.94 -13.20 14.00
CA TRP A 240 16.09 -13.20 12.54
C TRP A 240 17.09 -14.26 12.07
N ASN A 241 18.21 -14.44 12.79
CA ASN A 241 19.20 -15.48 12.53
C ASN A 241 18.62 -16.90 12.76
N LYS A 242 17.70 -17.07 13.71
CA LYS A 242 16.91 -18.32 13.90
C LYS A 242 15.89 -18.59 12.78
N GLY A 243 15.79 -17.71 11.78
CA GLY A 243 14.97 -17.92 10.58
C GLY A 243 13.55 -17.37 10.65
N TYR A 244 13.15 -16.72 11.75
CA TYR A 244 11.82 -16.12 11.86
C TYR A 244 11.64 -14.96 10.86
N TYR A 245 10.43 -14.85 10.31
CA TYR A 245 9.94 -13.58 9.78
C TYR A 245 9.36 -12.77 10.95
N ILE A 246 9.66 -11.47 10.99
CA ILE A 246 9.37 -10.61 12.14
C ILE A 246 8.56 -9.40 11.69
N THR A 247 7.47 -9.10 12.39
CA THR A 247 6.67 -7.86 12.20
C THR A 247 6.39 -7.18 13.53
N SER A 248 5.80 -5.98 13.53
CA SER A 248 5.46 -5.27 14.77
C SER A 248 4.37 -5.97 15.58
N GLY A 249 4.65 -6.19 16.87
CA GLY A 249 3.75 -6.80 17.86
C GLY A 249 2.72 -5.86 18.47
N ILE A 250 2.74 -4.56 18.14
CA ILE A 250 2.03 -3.52 18.91
C ILE A 250 0.51 -3.74 18.98
N LYS A 251 -0.10 -4.29 17.91
CA LYS A 251 -1.53 -4.64 17.87
C LYS A 251 -1.94 -5.76 18.82
N PHE A 252 -0.97 -6.53 19.31
CA PHE A 252 -1.14 -7.68 20.20
C PHE A 252 -0.50 -7.45 21.59
N GLY A 253 -0.09 -6.21 21.88
CA GLY A 253 0.51 -5.85 23.16
C GLY A 253 1.93 -6.41 23.35
N GLY A 254 2.72 -6.55 22.29
CA GLY A 254 4.14 -6.87 22.36
C GLY A 254 5.00 -6.02 21.42
N ASP A 255 6.31 -6.24 21.42
CA ASP A 255 7.23 -5.55 20.51
C ASP A 255 7.19 -6.15 19.10
N TYR A 256 7.18 -7.49 18.99
CA TYR A 256 7.24 -8.21 17.73
C TYR A 256 6.21 -9.35 17.63
N LEU A 257 5.88 -9.74 16.41
CA LEU A 257 5.26 -11.02 16.07
C LEU A 257 6.26 -11.88 15.33
N LEU A 258 6.35 -13.16 15.70
CA LEU A 258 7.27 -14.11 15.08
C LEU A 258 6.50 -15.17 14.29
N TYR A 259 6.89 -15.34 13.03
CA TYR A 259 6.26 -16.25 12.08
C TYR A 259 7.28 -17.28 11.60
N PRO A 260 6.90 -18.58 11.49
CA PRO A 260 7.78 -19.63 10.99
C PRO A 260 8.08 -19.52 9.48
N GLY A 261 7.39 -18.63 8.78
CA GLY A 261 7.52 -18.38 7.35
C GLY A 261 6.84 -17.05 6.98
N ASP A 262 6.72 -16.75 5.69
CA ASP A 262 6.18 -15.46 5.22
C ASP A 262 4.79 -15.15 5.83
N PRO A 263 4.58 -13.97 6.46
CA PRO A 263 3.30 -13.57 7.05
C PRO A 263 2.07 -13.53 6.12
N LEU A 264 2.25 -13.62 4.79
CA LEU A 264 1.18 -13.79 3.81
C LEU A 264 0.65 -15.23 3.74
N LYS A 265 1.42 -16.20 4.26
CA LYS A 265 1.11 -17.65 4.21
C LYS A 265 0.99 -18.28 5.60
N TYR A 266 1.66 -17.70 6.61
CA TYR A 266 1.72 -18.24 7.97
C TYR A 266 1.11 -17.26 8.98
N HIS A 267 0.53 -17.80 10.04
CA HIS A 267 0.20 -17.03 11.24
C HIS A 267 1.40 -16.94 12.18
N SER A 268 1.49 -15.87 12.96
CA SER A 268 2.52 -15.76 14.00
C SER A 268 2.25 -16.76 15.12
N HIS A 269 3.31 -17.42 15.58
CA HIS A 269 3.27 -18.35 16.71
C HIS A 269 3.44 -17.60 18.03
N PHE A 270 4.35 -16.61 18.05
CA PHE A 270 4.73 -15.88 19.25
C PHE A 270 4.38 -14.39 19.16
N ILE A 271 3.95 -13.84 20.30
CA ILE A 271 4.02 -12.40 20.59
C ILE A 271 5.29 -12.23 21.44
N ALA A 272 6.27 -11.46 20.97
CA ALA A 272 7.56 -11.29 21.64
C ALA A 272 7.70 -9.87 22.22
N THR A 273 8.19 -9.77 23.46
CA THR A 273 8.40 -8.48 24.14
C THR A 273 9.77 -8.47 24.82
N VAL A 274 10.51 -7.38 24.66
CA VAL A 274 11.89 -7.23 25.12
C VAL A 274 11.93 -6.50 26.47
N PHE A 275 12.55 -7.15 27.44
CA PHE A 275 12.75 -6.65 28.79
C PHE A 275 14.24 -6.57 29.14
N ASP A 276 14.58 -5.66 30.05
CA ASP A 276 15.88 -5.71 30.72
C ASP A 276 15.96 -6.98 31.57
N ILE A 277 17.12 -7.64 31.60
CA ILE A 277 17.33 -8.87 32.36
C ILE A 277 17.09 -8.68 33.88
N ASN A 278 17.27 -7.47 34.40
CA ASN A 278 17.07 -7.13 35.80
C ASN A 278 15.65 -6.58 36.10
N LYS A 279 14.76 -6.51 35.08
CA LYS A 279 13.40 -6.01 35.32
C LYS A 279 12.62 -7.02 36.15
N ILE A 280 12.20 -6.59 37.33
CA ILE A 280 11.21 -7.28 38.15
C ILE A 280 9.88 -7.34 37.38
N ILE A 281 9.36 -8.55 37.18
CA ILE A 281 8.07 -8.82 36.55
C ILE A 281 7.05 -9.11 37.66
N SER A 282 5.95 -8.37 37.70
CA SER A 282 4.90 -8.58 38.70
C SER A 282 3.99 -9.76 38.31
N PRO A 283 3.29 -10.39 39.27
CA PRO A 283 2.27 -11.39 38.94
C PRO A 283 1.18 -10.87 37.99
N MET A 284 0.85 -9.58 38.06
CA MET A 284 -0.12 -8.94 37.16
C MET A 284 0.40 -8.80 35.73
N ASP A 285 1.71 -8.61 35.53
CA ASP A 285 2.33 -8.65 34.21
C ASP A 285 2.18 -10.05 33.59
N ILE A 286 2.47 -11.11 34.35
CA ILE A 286 2.33 -12.51 33.91
C ILE A 286 0.88 -12.81 33.49
N ILE A 287 -0.10 -12.39 34.30
CA ILE A 287 -1.54 -12.52 33.97
C ILE A 287 -1.87 -11.75 32.68
N THR A 288 -1.31 -10.56 32.50
CA THR A 288 -1.53 -9.74 31.31
C THR A 288 -0.96 -10.41 30.05
N PHE A 289 0.28 -10.91 30.10
CA PHE A 289 0.93 -11.62 29.00
C PHE A 289 0.17 -12.89 28.61
N GLY A 290 -0.22 -13.71 29.60
CA GLY A 290 -1.03 -14.90 29.38
C GLY A 290 -2.38 -14.60 28.72
N ARG A 291 -3.08 -13.55 29.19
CA ARG A 291 -4.34 -13.11 28.58
C ARG A 291 -4.15 -12.61 27.14
N LEU A 292 -3.11 -11.82 26.86
CA LEU A 292 -2.82 -11.30 25.52
C LEU A 292 -2.55 -12.44 24.51
N GLY A 293 -1.71 -13.42 24.89
CA GLY A 293 -1.40 -14.58 24.05
C GLY A 293 -2.61 -15.49 23.81
N THR A 294 -3.27 -15.93 24.89
CA THR A 294 -4.37 -16.91 24.83
C THR A 294 -5.53 -16.41 23.97
N THR A 295 -5.91 -15.13 24.11
CA THR A 295 -7.02 -14.51 23.34
C THR A 295 -6.85 -14.65 21.82
N VAL A 296 -5.62 -14.68 21.32
CA VAL A 296 -5.30 -14.76 19.88
C VAL A 296 -4.62 -16.06 19.47
N LYS A 297 -4.65 -17.07 20.35
CA LYS A 297 -4.02 -18.40 20.20
C LYS A 297 -2.52 -18.30 19.84
N LYS A 298 -1.76 -17.61 20.70
CA LYS A 298 -0.30 -17.43 20.58
C LYS A 298 0.37 -17.60 21.94
N SER A 299 1.58 -18.15 21.95
CA SER A 299 2.41 -18.18 23.14
C SER A 299 3.07 -16.80 23.33
N TYR A 300 3.12 -16.29 24.55
CA TYR A 300 3.70 -14.96 24.82
C TYR A 300 5.16 -15.13 25.26
N MET A 301 6.10 -14.61 24.47
CA MET A 301 7.54 -14.80 24.68
C MET A 301 8.19 -13.56 25.28
N LEU A 302 8.70 -13.71 26.51
CA LEU A 302 9.54 -12.72 27.17
C LEU A 302 10.98 -12.91 26.67
N CYS A 303 11.60 -11.83 26.22
CA CYS A 303 12.95 -11.83 25.65
C CYS A 303 13.84 -10.89 26.47
N SER A 304 15.06 -11.32 26.82
CA SER A 304 16.07 -10.44 27.41
C SER A 304 17.47 -10.78 26.89
N TRP A 305 18.38 -9.81 26.89
CA TRP A 305 19.76 -10.03 26.46
C TRP A 305 20.70 -10.11 27.67
N ASN A 306 21.38 -11.23 27.84
CA ASN A 306 22.46 -11.36 28.82
C ASN A 306 23.71 -10.66 28.26
N GLN A 307 24.07 -9.53 28.88
CA GLN A 307 25.24 -8.74 28.48
C GLN A 307 26.58 -9.41 28.79
N GLN A 308 26.64 -10.32 29.76
CA GLN A 308 27.88 -11.00 30.16
C GLN A 308 28.22 -12.17 29.23
N GLU A 309 27.21 -12.96 28.85
CA GLU A 309 27.37 -14.12 27.96
C GLU A 309 27.24 -13.78 26.47
N ASP A 310 26.81 -12.55 26.15
CA ASP A 310 26.37 -12.09 24.84
C ASP A 310 25.36 -13.03 24.15
N LYS A 311 24.30 -13.38 24.88
CA LYS A 311 23.24 -14.30 24.42
C LYS A 311 21.84 -13.78 24.72
N ALA A 312 20.90 -14.15 23.86
CA ALA A 312 19.47 -14.00 24.13
C ALA A 312 18.96 -15.07 25.10
N ILE A 313 18.10 -14.65 26.03
CA ILE A 313 17.32 -15.51 26.93
C ILE A 313 15.85 -15.35 26.56
N TYR A 314 15.13 -16.47 26.50
CA TYR A 314 13.73 -16.54 26.12
C TYR A 314 12.92 -17.35 27.14
N PHE A 315 11.78 -16.80 27.56
CA PHE A 315 10.79 -17.51 28.36
C PHE A 315 9.44 -17.45 27.66
N CYS A 316 8.86 -18.60 27.33
CA CYS A 316 7.51 -18.68 26.79
C CYS A 316 6.49 -18.85 27.91
N LEU A 317 5.47 -18.01 27.92
CA LEU A 317 4.29 -18.11 28.77
C LEU A 317 3.12 -18.65 27.96
N GLU A 318 2.53 -19.73 28.46
CA GLU A 318 1.32 -20.35 27.95
C GLU A 318 0.35 -20.55 29.13
N TRP A 319 -0.93 -20.26 28.92
CA TRP A 319 -1.92 -20.40 29.97
C TRP A 319 -2.35 -21.87 30.09
N SER A 320 -1.96 -22.52 31.18
CA SER A 320 -2.35 -23.90 31.47
C SER A 320 -3.84 -23.99 31.79
N GLY A 321 -4.67 -24.13 30.76
CA GLY A 321 -6.13 -24.17 30.90
C GLY A 321 -6.89 -23.84 29.62
N TYR A 322 -6.73 -24.66 28.59
CA TYR A 322 -7.71 -24.78 27.50
C TYR A 322 -7.84 -26.23 27.06
N GLY A 323 -9.09 -26.70 27.01
CA GLY A 323 -9.54 -27.83 26.21
C GLY A 323 -10.42 -27.33 25.06
#